data_AF-A0A970HTC4-F1
#
_entry.id   AF-A0A970HTC4-F1
#
_cell.length_a   1.000
_cell.length_b   1.000
_cell.length_c   1.000
_cell.angle_alpha   90.00
_cell.angle_beta   90.00
_cell.angle_gamma   90.00
#
_symmetry.space_group_name_H-M   'P 1'
#
loop_
_entity.id
_entity.type
_entity.pdbx_description
1 polymer ?
#
loop_
_entity_poly.entity_id
_entity_poly.type
_entity_poly.pdbx_seq_one_letter_code
_entity_poly.pdbx_strand_id
1 'polypeptide(L)'
;YHGVNWPESLNVTSSSETGAWRVELSPAAPARADNFLNVMQVMRTSQAPLPVTHIDSGRLEGAALKDRVVLFSKTGERLGGALEITFGGTGLLQVLVADLAAGTWQVAGPVRTRAEVSEEAGVLYFRGPAGTYRLSRLEA
;
A
#
# COMPACT_ATOMS: atom_id res chain seq x y z
N TYR A 1 -2.14 21.25 5.48
CA TYR A 1 -3.05 20.80 4.41
C TYR A 1 -3.96 21.95 4.04
N HIS A 2 -3.95 22.39 2.78
CA HIS A 2 -4.73 23.54 2.28
C HIS A 2 -5.48 23.13 0.99
N GLY A 3 -6.53 22.31 1.12
CA GLY A 3 -7.38 21.98 -0.02
C GLY A 3 -8.29 23.15 -0.39
N VAL A 4 -8.43 23.42 -1.69
CA VAL A 4 -9.37 24.43 -2.22
C VAL A 4 -10.63 23.72 -2.72
N ASN A 5 -11.80 24.25 -2.35
CA ASN A 5 -13.11 23.67 -2.69
C ASN A 5 -13.73 24.40 -3.91
N TRP A 6 -14.13 23.66 -4.95
CA TRP A 6 -14.63 24.23 -6.22
C TRP A 6 -16.04 23.70 -6.57
N PRO A 7 -17.11 24.53 -6.47
CA PRO A 7 -18.48 24.10 -6.79
C PRO A 7 -18.76 24.02 -8.30
N GLU A 8 -19.75 23.21 -8.65
CA GLU A 8 -20.29 23.03 -10.01
C GLU A 8 -20.93 24.31 -10.59
N SER A 9 -20.79 24.52 -11.90
CA SER A 9 -21.44 25.62 -12.63
C SER A 9 -22.85 25.22 -13.12
N LEU A 10 -23.88 25.59 -12.35
CA LEU A 10 -25.33 25.78 -12.65
C LEU A 10 -26.14 24.93 -13.66
N ASN A 11 -25.58 23.97 -14.40
CA ASN A 11 -26.33 23.15 -15.37
C ASN A 11 -26.69 21.77 -14.79
N VAL A 12 -27.78 21.74 -14.02
CA VAL A 12 -28.26 20.54 -13.33
C VAL A 12 -29.23 19.76 -14.23
N THR A 13 -28.81 18.61 -14.77
CA THR A 13 -29.75 17.60 -15.28
C THR A 13 -30.06 16.59 -14.17
N SER A 14 -31.21 15.91 -14.25
CA SER A 14 -31.82 15.13 -13.16
C SER A 14 -31.06 13.85 -12.73
N SER A 15 -29.83 13.66 -13.19
CA SER A 15 -28.86 12.72 -12.64
C SER A 15 -27.56 13.47 -12.39
N SER A 16 -27.27 13.79 -11.12
CA SER A 16 -26.06 14.55 -10.71
C SER A 16 -24.80 13.67 -10.67
N GLU A 17 -24.66 12.76 -11.64
CA GLU A 17 -23.43 12.01 -11.87
C GLU A 17 -22.37 12.83 -12.63
N THR A 18 -22.70 14.08 -13.00
CA THR A 18 -21.76 15.04 -13.60
C THR A 18 -20.60 15.39 -12.67
N GLY A 19 -20.77 15.19 -11.36
CA GLY A 19 -19.73 15.37 -10.36
C GLY A 19 -19.51 16.84 -10.00
N ALA A 20 -19.97 17.22 -8.81
CA ALA A 20 -19.95 18.63 -8.38
C ALA A 20 -18.66 19.11 -7.72
N TRP A 21 -17.75 18.19 -7.34
CA TRP A 21 -16.61 18.49 -6.48
C TRP A 21 -15.38 17.62 -6.77
N ARG A 22 -14.19 18.17 -6.53
CA ARG A 22 -12.88 17.50 -6.66
C ARG A 22 -11.96 17.86 -5.49
N VAL A 23 -11.11 16.91 -5.11
CA VAL A 23 -9.99 17.12 -4.16
C VAL A 23 -8.68 17.18 -4.93
N GLU A 24 -7.84 18.14 -4.59
CA GLU A 24 -6.48 18.29 -5.12
C GLU A 24 -5.45 18.02 -4.01
N LEU A 25 -4.42 17.23 -4.34
CA LEU A 25 -3.29 16.94 -3.48
C LEU A 25 -2.02 17.33 -4.23
N SER A 26 -1.13 18.07 -3.59
CA SER A 26 0.13 18.52 -4.20
C SER A 26 1.25 18.53 -3.17
N PRO A 27 2.51 18.28 -3.58
CA PRO A 27 3.65 18.39 -2.71
C PRO A 27 3.84 19.84 -2.25
N ALA A 28 4.34 20.04 -1.03
CA ALA A 28 4.55 21.38 -0.50
C ALA A 28 5.76 22.08 -1.14
N ALA A 29 6.76 21.33 -1.57
CA ALA A 29 7.99 21.82 -2.17
C ALA A 29 8.23 21.13 -3.53
N PRO A 30 8.77 21.83 -4.54
CA PRO A 30 9.09 21.22 -5.82
C PRO A 30 10.16 20.12 -5.68
N ALA A 31 9.90 18.96 -6.26
CA ALA A 31 10.85 17.87 -6.37
C ALA A 31 10.91 17.36 -7.81
N ARG A 32 11.95 16.56 -8.13
CA ARG A 32 12.04 15.84 -9.42
C ARG A 32 11.03 14.70 -9.52
N ALA A 33 10.66 14.11 -8.38
CA ALA A 33 9.72 13.02 -8.26
C ALA A 33 9.04 13.11 -6.89
N ASP A 34 7.74 12.83 -6.87
CA ASP A 34 6.89 12.80 -5.67
C ASP A 34 6.04 11.53 -5.71
N ASN A 35 5.96 10.83 -4.57
CA ASN A 35 5.11 9.65 -4.42
C ASN A 35 3.84 10.02 -3.65
N PHE A 36 2.71 9.48 -4.09
CA PHE A 36 1.43 9.62 -3.41
C PHE A 36 0.88 8.25 -3.03
N LEU A 37 0.83 7.98 -1.73
CA LEU A 37 0.16 6.80 -1.18
C LEU A 37 -1.19 7.19 -0.57
N ASN A 38 -2.29 6.76 -1.20
CA ASN A 38 -3.65 7.02 -0.74
C ASN A 38 -4.35 5.72 -0.35
N VAL A 39 -5.06 5.74 0.79
CA VAL A 39 -5.88 4.61 1.26
C VAL A 39 -7.35 5.03 1.26
N MET A 40 -8.14 4.46 0.35
CA MET A 40 -9.58 4.73 0.25
C MET A 40 -10.39 3.66 0.97
N GLN A 41 -11.29 4.08 1.87
CA GLN A 41 -12.22 3.21 2.57
C GLN A 41 -13.65 3.50 2.14
N VAL A 42 -14.35 2.49 1.63
CA VAL A 42 -15.76 2.58 1.26
C VAL A 42 -16.60 2.02 2.40
N MET A 43 -17.54 2.82 2.91
CA MET A 43 -18.25 2.52 4.15
C MET A 43 -19.58 3.26 4.26
N ARG A 44 -20.41 2.87 5.24
CA ARG A 44 -21.63 3.62 5.58
C ARG A 44 -21.27 4.95 6.23
N THR A 45 -22.09 5.98 6.00
CA THR A 45 -21.89 7.34 6.57
C THR A 45 -21.96 7.38 8.10
N SER A 46 -22.62 6.42 8.73
CA SER A 46 -22.74 6.31 10.19
C SER A 46 -21.56 5.60 10.88
N GLN A 47 -20.61 5.09 10.12
CA GLN A 47 -19.49 4.31 10.66
C GLN A 47 -18.22 5.16 10.68
N ALA A 48 -17.40 5.01 11.73
CA ALA A 48 -16.08 5.63 11.80
C ALA A 48 -15.05 4.86 10.94
N PRO A 49 -14.16 5.55 10.21
CA PRO A 49 -13.16 4.89 9.37
C PRO A 49 -12.22 4.04 10.22
N LEU A 50 -11.71 2.96 9.63
CA LEU A 50 -10.72 2.13 10.31
C LEU A 50 -9.39 2.89 10.40
N PRO A 51 -8.63 2.72 11.50
CA PRO A 51 -7.31 3.32 11.62
C PRO A 51 -6.39 2.76 10.53
N VAL A 52 -5.67 3.67 9.86
CA VAL A 52 -4.64 3.37 8.87
C VAL A 52 -3.28 3.71 9.48
N THR A 53 -2.31 2.81 9.37
CA THR A 53 -0.93 3.04 9.79
C THR A 53 -0.03 3.04 8.57
N HIS A 54 0.69 4.13 8.32
CA HIS A 54 1.74 4.15 7.31
C HIS A 54 2.92 3.26 7.73
N ILE A 55 3.48 2.51 6.79
CA ILE A 55 4.65 1.66 6.98
C ILE A 55 5.77 2.17 6.09
N ASP A 56 6.87 2.57 6.72
CA ASP A 56 8.14 2.83 6.05
C ASP A 56 9.12 1.70 6.40
N SER A 57 9.61 0.98 5.40
CA SER A 57 10.53 -0.16 5.59
C SER A 57 11.65 -0.11 4.54
N GLY A 58 12.53 0.87 4.67
CA GLY A 58 13.73 1.01 3.83
C GLY A 58 13.36 1.30 2.37
N ARG A 59 13.49 0.29 1.50
CA ARG A 59 13.14 0.37 0.06
C ARG A 59 11.64 0.22 -0.21
N LEU A 60 10.85 -0.11 0.81
CA LEU A 60 9.42 -0.32 0.71
C LEU A 60 8.64 0.75 1.48
N GLU A 61 7.49 1.14 0.96
CA GLU A 61 6.49 1.96 1.63
C GLU A 61 5.11 1.33 1.51
N GLY A 62 4.20 1.59 2.44
CA GLY A 62 2.93 0.89 2.47
C GLY A 62 2.00 1.32 3.58
N ALA A 63 0.94 0.54 3.78
CA ALA A 63 -0.03 0.79 4.82
C ALA A 63 -0.54 -0.50 5.46
N ALA A 64 -0.83 -0.42 6.75
CA ALA A 64 -1.62 -1.40 7.49
C ALA A 64 -3.01 -0.85 7.80
N LEU A 65 -4.03 -1.69 7.59
CA LEU A 65 -5.41 -1.42 7.96
C LEU A 65 -6.06 -2.75 8.35
N LYS A 66 -6.57 -2.83 9.59
CA LYS A 66 -7.19 -4.03 10.14
C LYS A 66 -6.28 -5.26 10.04
N ASP A 67 -6.66 -6.27 9.25
CA ASP A 67 -5.92 -7.50 9.02
C ASP A 67 -5.11 -7.49 7.72
N ARG A 68 -4.92 -6.31 7.10
CA ARG A 68 -4.24 -6.14 5.82
C ARG A 68 -2.97 -5.32 6.00
N VAL A 69 -1.90 -5.79 5.37
CA VAL A 69 -0.63 -5.06 5.22
C VAL A 69 -0.28 -5.09 3.74
N VAL A 70 -0.07 -3.93 3.13
CA VAL A 70 0.31 -3.81 1.73
C VAL A 70 1.54 -2.92 1.62
N LEU A 71 2.58 -3.40 0.95
CA LEU A 71 3.81 -2.65 0.69
C LEU A 71 4.14 -2.64 -0.81
N PHE A 72 4.76 -1.54 -1.24
CA PHE A 72 5.21 -1.25 -2.61
C PHE A 72 6.67 -0.82 -2.59
N SER A 73 7.35 -0.98 -3.72
CA SER A 73 8.68 -0.38 -3.91
C SER A 73 8.55 1.14 -3.94
N LYS A 74 9.39 1.84 -3.18
CA LYS A 74 9.45 3.31 -3.21
C LYS A 74 9.86 3.87 -4.58
N THR A 75 10.50 3.06 -5.42
CA THR A 75 10.91 3.46 -6.77
C THR A 75 9.92 3.03 -7.84
N GLY A 76 8.93 2.20 -7.51
CA GLY A 76 8.05 1.52 -8.47
C GLY A 76 8.76 0.44 -9.31
N GLU A 77 10.06 0.21 -9.12
CA GLU A 77 10.80 -0.83 -9.84
C GLU A 77 10.80 -2.17 -9.10
N ARG A 78 11.00 -3.26 -9.86
CA ARG A 78 11.11 -4.62 -9.32
C ARG A 78 12.34 -4.75 -8.41
N LEU A 79 12.09 -5.05 -7.14
CA LEU A 79 13.10 -5.26 -6.12
C LEU A 79 13.58 -6.71 -6.12
N GLY A 80 14.89 -6.87 -6.26
CA GLY A 80 15.61 -8.09 -5.93
C GLY A 80 16.37 -7.99 -4.61
N GLY A 81 17.07 -9.07 -4.28
CA GLY A 81 17.90 -9.18 -3.08
C GLY A 81 17.09 -9.29 -1.78
N ALA A 82 17.77 -9.18 -0.64
CA ALA A 82 17.11 -9.23 0.65
C ALA A 82 16.39 -7.91 0.98
N LEU A 83 15.25 -8.03 1.64
CA LEU A 83 14.42 -6.94 2.14
C LEU A 83 14.06 -7.21 3.60
N GLU A 84 13.89 -6.15 4.36
CA GLU A 84 13.37 -6.22 5.72
C GLU A 84 12.10 -5.38 5.80
N ILE A 85 11.03 -5.96 6.33
CA ILE A 85 9.76 -5.28 6.55
C ILE A 85 9.38 -5.41 8.02
N THR A 86 8.86 -4.33 8.60
CA THR A 86 8.35 -4.32 9.98
C THR A 86 6.99 -3.67 10.00
N PHE A 87 6.02 -4.36 10.61
CA PHE A 87 4.67 -3.83 10.77
C PHE A 87 4.05 -4.25 12.10
N GLY A 88 3.23 -3.36 12.66
CA GLY A 88 2.39 -3.64 13.82
C GLY A 88 1.05 -4.27 13.45
N GLY A 89 0.20 -4.50 14.45
CA GLY A 89 -1.14 -5.06 14.30
C GLY A 89 -1.40 -6.21 15.26
N THR A 90 -2.61 -6.76 15.22
CA THR A 90 -3.05 -7.84 16.12
C THR A 90 -3.63 -9.00 15.33
N GLY A 91 -3.38 -10.22 15.80
CA GLY A 91 -3.89 -11.43 15.15
C GLY A 91 -3.09 -11.82 13.91
N LEU A 92 -3.70 -12.63 13.04
CA LEU A 92 -3.10 -13.09 11.80
C LEU A 92 -3.35 -12.07 10.68
N LEU A 93 -2.29 -11.41 10.22
CA LEU A 93 -2.34 -10.39 9.18
C LEU A 93 -2.12 -11.03 7.80
N GLN A 94 -2.77 -10.48 6.78
CA GLN A 94 -2.60 -10.82 5.38
C GLN A 94 -1.66 -9.79 4.75
N VAL A 95 -0.46 -10.23 4.43
CA VAL A 95 0.65 -9.39 3.99
C VAL A 95 0.84 -9.56 2.48
N LEU A 96 0.79 -8.45 1.76
CA LEU A 96 1.06 -8.36 0.33
C LEU A 96 2.24 -7.41 0.11
N VAL A 97 3.28 -7.91 -0.55
CA VAL A 97 4.44 -7.11 -0.95
C VAL A 97 4.51 -7.13 -2.47
N ALA A 98 4.28 -5.99 -3.08
CA ALA A 98 4.35 -5.80 -4.52
C ALA A 98 5.78 -5.43 -4.96
N ASP A 99 5.94 -5.29 -6.28
CA ASP A 99 7.18 -4.85 -6.92
C ASP A 99 8.39 -5.72 -6.58
N LEU A 100 8.20 -7.05 -6.51
CA LEU A 100 9.29 -8.00 -6.34
C LEU A 100 9.66 -8.68 -7.65
N ALA A 101 10.96 -8.89 -7.87
CA ALA A 101 11.45 -9.69 -8.99
C ALA A 101 10.95 -11.14 -8.90
N ALA A 102 10.65 -11.77 -10.04
CA ALA A 102 10.14 -13.14 -10.07
C ALA A 102 11.09 -14.16 -9.46
N GLY A 103 10.53 -15.26 -8.98
CA GLY A 103 11.23 -16.41 -8.41
C GLY A 103 10.70 -16.82 -7.04
N THR A 104 11.35 -17.81 -6.44
CA THR A 104 10.97 -18.29 -5.11
C THR A 104 11.53 -17.38 -4.02
N TRP A 105 10.64 -16.78 -3.23
CA TRP A 105 11.01 -15.95 -2.08
C TRP A 105 10.82 -16.71 -0.78
N GLN A 106 11.82 -16.62 0.10
CA GLN A 106 11.74 -17.06 1.48
C GLN A 106 11.32 -15.88 2.36
N VAL A 107 10.33 -16.13 3.21
CA VAL A 107 9.91 -15.25 4.30
C VAL A 107 10.45 -15.85 5.60
N ALA A 108 11.21 -15.07 6.36
CA ALA A 108 11.73 -15.47 7.67
C ALA A 108 11.39 -14.41 8.71
N GLY A 109 10.94 -14.82 9.90
CA GLY A 109 10.50 -13.94 10.97
C GLY A 109 9.57 -14.70 11.92
N PRO A 110 8.54 -14.03 12.46
CA PRO A 110 7.52 -14.69 13.29
C PRO A 110 6.84 -15.90 12.62
N VAL A 111 6.74 -15.90 11.29
CA VAL A 111 6.47 -17.10 10.49
C VAL A 111 7.60 -17.35 9.50
N ARG A 112 7.77 -18.61 9.12
CA ARG A 112 8.71 -19.02 8.08
C ARG A 112 7.96 -19.74 6.98
N THR A 113 7.99 -19.18 5.78
CA THR A 113 7.32 -19.76 4.61
C THR A 113 8.08 -19.43 3.33
N ARG A 114 7.67 -20.03 2.22
CA ARG A 114 8.12 -19.69 0.88
C ARG A 114 6.91 -19.46 0.00
N ALA A 115 7.05 -18.55 -0.95
CA ALA A 115 6.04 -18.33 -1.98
C ALA A 115 6.70 -17.91 -3.28
N GLU A 116 6.05 -18.28 -4.38
CA GLU A 116 6.51 -17.95 -5.72
C GLU A 116 5.99 -16.56 -6.11
N VAL A 117 6.87 -15.74 -6.66
CA VAL A 117 6.51 -14.46 -7.27
C VAL A 117 6.60 -14.65 -8.79
N SER A 118 5.48 -14.46 -9.49
CA SER A 118 5.49 -14.49 -10.95
C SER A 118 5.98 -13.17 -11.55
N GLU A 119 6.51 -13.22 -12.76
CA GLU A 119 6.98 -12.03 -13.49
C GLU A 119 5.83 -11.03 -13.75
N GLU A 120 4.66 -11.57 -14.11
CA GLU A 120 3.45 -10.79 -14.39
C GLU A 120 2.95 -10.06 -13.14
N ALA A 121 2.80 -10.75 -12.00
CA ALA A 121 2.26 -10.14 -10.79
C ALA A 121 3.31 -9.31 -10.07
N GLY A 122 4.52 -9.84 -9.87
CA GLY A 122 5.54 -9.24 -9.01
C GLY A 122 5.08 -9.12 -7.54
N VAL A 123 4.18 -10.00 -7.10
CA VAL A 123 3.56 -9.96 -5.77
C VAL A 123 3.94 -11.18 -4.95
N LEU A 124 4.40 -10.95 -3.73
CA LEU A 124 4.51 -11.93 -2.67
C LEU A 124 3.35 -11.78 -1.70
N TYR A 125 2.65 -12.88 -1.42
CA TYR A 125 1.57 -12.93 -0.44
C TYR A 125 1.88 -13.97 0.65
N PHE A 126 1.68 -13.60 1.90
CA PHE A 126 1.73 -14.53 3.03
C PHE A 126 0.84 -14.08 4.19
N ARG A 127 0.67 -14.95 5.17
CA ARG A 127 -0.03 -14.63 6.43
C ARG A 127 0.91 -14.77 7.60
N GLY A 128 0.88 -13.82 8.53
CA GLY A 128 1.73 -13.83 9.72
C GLY A 128 1.28 -12.79 10.75
N PRO A 129 1.66 -12.95 12.03
CA PRO A 129 1.42 -11.93 13.04
C PRO A 129 2.31 -10.70 12.80
N ALA A 130 2.07 -9.63 13.57
CA ALA A 130 2.95 -8.46 13.58
C ALA A 130 4.40 -8.83 13.95
N GLY A 131 5.36 -8.05 13.45
CA GLY A 131 6.78 -8.23 13.72
C GLY A 131 7.66 -7.85 12.54
N THR A 132 8.94 -8.20 12.65
CA THR A 132 9.94 -7.97 11.61
C THR A 132 10.16 -9.24 10.80
N TYR A 133 10.12 -9.10 9.47
CA TYR A 133 10.32 -10.16 8.51
C TYR A 133 11.46 -9.82 7.57
N ARG A 134 12.31 -10.81 7.31
CA ARG A 134 13.29 -10.80 6.24
C ARG A 134 12.75 -11.57 5.04
N LEU A 135 12.69 -10.89 3.90
CA LEU A 135 12.34 -11.48 2.61
C LEU A 135 13.62 -11.66 1.81
N SER A 136 13.84 -12.83 1.24
CA SER A 136 15.00 -13.09 0.39
C SER A 136 14.63 -14.02 -0.75
N ARG A 137 14.93 -13.60 -1.98
CA ARG A 137 14.85 -14.48 -3.15
C ARG A 137 15.90 -15.58 -3.02
N LEU A 138 15.51 -16.82 -3.27
CA LEU A 138 16.44 -17.94 -3.37
C LEU A 138 17.17 -17.82 -4.72
N GLU A 139 18.49 -17.96 -4.72
CA GLU A 139 19.24 -18.10 -5.96
C GLU A 139 18.87 -19.46 -6.60
N ALA A 140 18.77 -19.47 -7.92
CA ALA A 140 18.51 -20.66 -8.72
C ALA A 140 19.81 -21.46 -8.90
#